data_AF-A0A3A8G8Y8-F1
#
_entry.id   AF-A0A3A8G8Y8-F1
#
_cell.length_a   1.000
_cell.length_b   1.000
_cell.length_c   1.000
_cell.angle_alpha   90.00
_cell.angle_beta   90.00
_cell.angle_gamma   90.00
#
_symmetry.space_group_name_H-M   'P 1'
#
loop_
_entity.id
_entity.type
_entity.pdbx_description
1 polymer ?
#
loop_
_entity_poly.entity_id
_entity_poly.type
_entity_poly.pdbx_seq_one_letter_code
_entity_poly.pdbx_strand_id
1 'polypeptide(L)' 'MNSKVRPEHLARPVRVYIRQSTLMQVHEHRESTERQYALVELAKKLGWDA' A
#
# COMPACT_ATOMS: atom_id res chain seq x y z
N MET A 1 -11.69 -15.21 -11.57
CA MET A 1 -11.19 -14.28 -10.53
C MET A 1 -12.01 -13.01 -10.59
N ASN A 2 -12.88 -12.77 -9.60
CA ASN A 2 -13.56 -11.49 -9.49
C ASN A 2 -12.54 -10.48 -8.94
N SER A 3 -11.96 -9.67 -9.81
CA SER A 3 -11.02 -8.63 -9.39
C SER A 3 -11.80 -7.59 -8.59
N LYS A 4 -11.49 -7.44 -7.30
CA LYS A 4 -12.03 -6.35 -6.45
C LYS A 4 -11.69 -4.97 -7.02
N VAL A 5 -10.65 -4.89 -7.85
CA VAL A 5 -10.24 -3.69 -8.60
C VAL A 5 -10.91 -3.72 -9.97
N ARG A 6 -11.75 -2.72 -10.24
CA ARG A 6 -12.46 -2.52 -11.51
C ARG A 6 -11.90 -1.30 -12.23
N PRO A 7 -12.13 -1.14 -13.55
CA PRO A 7 -11.67 0.01 -14.31
C PRO A 7 -12.08 1.36 -13.69
N GLU A 8 -13.29 1.46 -13.12
CA GLU A 8 -13.75 2.70 -12.46
C GLU A 8 -12.92 3.07 -11.22
N HIS A 9 -12.26 2.11 -10.58
CA HIS A 9 -11.35 2.37 -9.46
C HIS A 9 -10.01 2.91 -9.95
N LEU A 10 -9.49 2.39 -11.07
CA LEU A 10 -8.23 2.84 -11.68
C LEU A 10 -8.34 4.26 -12.26
N ALA A 11 -9.54 4.70 -12.64
CA ALA A 11 -9.80 6.07 -13.07
C ALA A 11 -9.66 7.12 -11.95
N ARG A 12 -9.45 6.70 -10.69
CA ARG A 12 -9.29 7.58 -9.52
C ARG A 12 -7.85 7.51 -9.01
N PRO A 13 -7.32 8.61 -8.46
CA PRO A 13 -6.00 8.58 -7.84
C PRO A 13 -5.98 7.62 -6.65
N VAL A 14 -4.91 6.83 -6.55
CA VAL A 14 -4.66 5.97 -5.40
C VAL A 14 -3.97 6.77 -4.28
N ARG A 15 -4.24 6.41 -3.03
CA ARG A 15 -3.56 6.96 -1.85
C ARG A 15 -3.07 5.82 -0.98
N VAL A 16 -1.79 5.84 -0.63
CA VAL A 16 -1.20 4.91 0.34
C VAL A 16 -1.15 5.60 1.69
N TYR A 17 -1.83 5.02 2.68
CA TYR A 17 -1.77 5.49 4.06
C TYR A 17 -0.73 4.65 4.82
N ILE A 18 0.28 5.33 5.37
CA ILE A 18 1.29 4.73 6.23
C ILE A 18 0.96 5.10 7.66
N ARG A 19 0.88 4.10 8.55
CA ARG A 19 0.64 4.34 9.96
C ARG A 19 1.91 4.86 10.62
N GLN A 20 1.76 5.82 11.52
CA GLN A 20 2.83 6.19 12.43
C GLN A 20 2.95 5.14 13.54
N SER A 21 4.13 4.55 13.70
CA SER A 21 4.46 3.67 14.81
C SER A 21 5.26 4.43 15.88
N THR A 22 5.16 3.99 17.13
CA THR A 22 6.04 4.48 18.20
C THR A 22 7.49 3.99 17.97
N LEU A 23 8.46 4.63 18.63
CA LEU A 23 9.88 4.25 18.51
C LEU A 23 10.13 2.76 18.82
N MET A 24 9.53 2.25 19.91
CA MET A 24 9.66 0.83 20.28
C MET A 24 9.13 -0.08 19.18
N GLN A 25 7.95 0.23 18.63
CA GLN A 25 7.34 -0.55 17.55
C GLN A 25 8.15 -0.49 16.25
N VAL A 26 8.85 0.62 15.95
CA VAL A 26 9.74 0.68 14.79
C VAL A 26 10.91 -0.28 14.96
N HIS A 27 11.49 -0.35 16.16
CA HIS A 27 12.57 -1.29 16.46
C HIS A 27 12.12 -2.75 16.44
N GLU A 28 10.97 -3.05 17.04
CA GLU A 28 10.48 -4.44 17.21
C GLU A 28 9.73 -4.98 15.98
N HIS A 29 9.20 -4.13 15.10
CA HIS A 29 8.32 -4.54 13.99
C HIS A 29 8.74 -3.97 12.63
N ARG A 30 10.04 -4.05 12.33
CA ARG A 30 10.63 -3.53 11.08
C ARG A 30 9.95 -4.04 9.81
N GLU A 31 9.63 -5.33 9.74
CA GLU A 31 8.92 -5.91 8.59
C GLU A 31 7.53 -5.30 8.38
N SER A 32 6.86 -4.88 9.45
CA SER A 32 5.55 -4.23 9.36
C SER A 32 5.66 -2.84 8.74
N THR A 33 6.77 -2.14 9.01
CA THR A 33 7.09 -0.87 8.34
C THR A 33 7.38 -1.12 6.87
N GLU A 34 8.24 -2.09 6.54
CA GLU A 34 8.59 -2.44 5.16
C GLU A 34 7.37 -2.82 4.31
N ARG A 35 6.46 -3.65 4.85
CA ARG A 35 5.22 -4.02 4.16
C ARG A 35 4.31 -2.82 3.87
N GLN A 36 4.27 -1.83 4.75
CA GLN A 36 3.46 -0.62 4.52
C GLN A 36 4.00 0.20 3.35
N TYR A 37 5.33 0.36 3.25
CA TYR A 37 5.93 1.02 2.09
C TYR A 37 5.78 0.20 0.81
N ALA A 38 5.81 -1.14 0.90
CA ALA A 38 5.59 -2.04 -0.24
C ALA A 38 4.17 -1.95 -0.84
N LEU A 39 3.21 -1.28 -0.18
CA LEU A 39 1.87 -1.03 -0.74
C LEU A 39 1.91 -0.20 -2.03
N VAL A 40 2.93 0.62 -2.23
CA VAL A 40 3.14 1.35 -3.50
C VAL A 40 3.36 0.38 -4.66
N GLU A 41 4.21 -0.61 -4.47
CA GLU A 41 4.48 -1.63 -5.48
C GLU A 41 3.27 -2.54 -5.72
N LEU A 42 2.48 -2.80 -4.67
CA LEU A 42 1.21 -3.48 -4.83
C LEU A 42 0.22 -2.65 -5.66
N ALA A 43 0.11 -1.34 -5.44
CA ALA A 43 -0.77 -0.48 -6.22
C ALA A 43 -0.39 -0.48 -7.72
N LYS A 44 0.90 -0.42 -8.04
CA LYS A 44 1.41 -0.57 -9.40
C LYS A 44 1.03 -1.91 -10.02
N LYS A 45 1.23 -3.01 -9.29
CA LYS A 45 0.83 -4.36 -9.74
C LYS A 45 -0.68 -4.50 -9.96
N LEU A 46 -1.48 -3.69 -9.27
CA LEU A 46 -2.93 -3.65 -9.43
C LEU A 46 -3.40 -2.71 -10.56
N GLY A 47 -2.50 -1.98 -11.22
CA GLY A 47 -2.78 -1.17 -12.40
C GLY A 47 -2.87 0.34 -12.16
N TRP A 48 -2.46 0.84 -10.99
CA TRP A 48 -2.27 2.28 -10.80
C TRP A 48 -0.86 2.68 -11.23
N ASP A 49 -0.76 3.45 -12.32
CA ASP A 49 0.49 4.03 -12.79
C ASP A 49 0.91 5.23 -11.93
N ALA A 50 2.22 5.43 -11.80
CA ALA A 50 2.84 6.48 -10.99
C ALA A 50 2.87 7.84 -11.70
#